data_AF-Q5SIT7-F1
#
_entry.id   AF-Q5SIT7-F1
#
_cell.length_a   1.000
_cell.length_b   1.000
_cell.length_c   1.000
_cell.angle_alpha   90.00
_cell.angle_beta   90.00
_cell.angle_gamma   90.00
#
_symmetry.space_group_name_H-M   'P 1'
#
loop_
_entity.id
_entity.type
_entity.pdbx_description
1 polymer ?
#
loop_
_entity_poly.entity_id
_entity_poly.type
_entity_poly.pdbx_seq_one_letter_code
_entity_poly.pdbx_strand_id
1 'polypeptide(L)'
;MKKLLVTVLLAVFGALAFAAEEAAASGGLDRGLIAVGMGLAVGLAALGTGVAQARIGAAGVGAIAEDRSNFGTALIFLLLPETLVIFGLLIAFILNGRL
;
A
#
# COMPACT_ATOMS: atom_id res chain seq x y z
N MET A 1 -6.47 -58.98 -1.84
CA MET A 1 -5.46 -58.11 -2.49
C MET A 1 -6.08 -56.87 -3.14
N LYS A 2 -7.14 -56.97 -3.94
CA LYS A 2 -7.76 -55.80 -4.63
C LYS A 2 -8.25 -54.70 -3.67
N LYS A 3 -8.87 -55.05 -2.55
CA LYS A 3 -9.36 -54.06 -1.55
C LYS A 3 -8.23 -53.29 -0.86
N LEU A 4 -7.12 -53.98 -0.53
CA LEU A 4 -5.93 -53.37 0.07
C LEU A 4 -5.26 -52.38 -0.90
N LEU A 5 -5.18 -52.75 -2.18
CA LEU A 5 -4.64 -51.89 -3.23
C LEU A 5 -5.47 -50.61 -3.42
N VAL A 6 -6.79 -50.73 -3.37
CA VAL A 6 -7.72 -49.58 -3.48
C VAL A 6 -7.62 -48.67 -2.26
N THR A 7 -7.50 -49.21 -1.04
CA THR A 7 -7.35 -48.39 0.17
C THR A 7 -6.01 -47.64 0.19
N VAL A 8 -4.92 -48.28 -0.24
CA VAL A 8 -3.61 -47.61 -0.36
C VAL A 8 -3.65 -46.54 -1.44
N LEU A 9 -4.29 -46.79 -2.57
CA LEU A 9 -4.45 -45.80 -3.64
C LEU A 9 -5.26 -44.59 -3.17
N LEU A 10 -6.35 -44.81 -2.41
CA LEU A 10 -7.18 -43.73 -1.86
C LEU A 10 -6.43 -42.91 -0.81
N ALA A 11 -5.63 -43.58 0.04
CA ALA A 11 -4.81 -42.91 1.05
C ALA A 11 -3.68 -42.07 0.42
N VAL A 12 -3.04 -42.58 -0.63
CA VAL A 12 -2.01 -41.85 -1.40
C VAL A 12 -2.62 -40.65 -2.12
N PHE A 13 -3.79 -40.82 -2.73
CA PHE A 13 -4.49 -39.72 -3.41
C PHE A 13 -4.95 -38.63 -2.42
N GLY A 14 -5.43 -39.02 -1.23
CA GLY A 14 -5.76 -38.10 -0.15
C GLY A 14 -4.55 -37.33 0.37
N ALA A 15 -3.40 -38.01 0.57
CA ALA A 15 -2.16 -37.36 1.01
C ALA A 15 -1.61 -36.38 -0.04
N LEU A 16 -1.71 -36.71 -1.33
CA LEU A 16 -1.32 -35.82 -2.42
C LEU A 16 -2.24 -34.59 -2.53
N ALA A 17 -3.54 -34.73 -2.24
CA ALA A 17 -4.47 -33.60 -2.20
C ALA A 17 -4.15 -32.62 -1.06
N PHE A 18 -3.85 -33.13 0.14
CA PHE A 18 -3.41 -32.30 1.28
C PHE A 18 -2.08 -31.58 1.00
N ALA A 19 -1.10 -32.25 0.37
CA ALA A 19 0.16 -31.63 0.00
C ALA A 19 0.02 -30.53 -1.07
N ALA A 20 -0.96 -30.64 -1.97
CA ALA A 20 -1.25 -29.62 -2.97
C ALA A 20 -1.88 -28.36 -2.37
N GLU A 21 -2.68 -28.50 -1.31
CA GLU A 21 -3.28 -27.38 -0.58
C GLU A 21 -2.22 -26.57 0.18
N GLU A 22 -1.24 -27.24 0.80
CA GLU A 22 -0.10 -26.61 1.48
C GLU A 22 0.84 -25.87 0.50
N ALA A 23 1.02 -26.40 -0.71
CA ALA A 23 1.83 -25.76 -1.76
C ALA A 23 1.12 -24.54 -2.38
N ALA A 24 -0.20 -24.57 -2.52
CA ALA A 24 -1.00 -23.43 -2.95
C ALA A 24 -1.07 -22.32 -1.87
N ALA A 25 -0.90 -22.68 -0.60
CA ALA A 25 -0.79 -21.76 0.53
C ALA A 25 0.58 -21.04 0.64
N SER A 26 1.48 -21.23 -0.33
CA SER A 26 2.74 -20.47 -0.43
C SER A 26 2.48 -18.99 -0.80
N GLY A 27 1.90 -18.23 0.14
CA GLY A 27 1.48 -16.83 0.01
C GLY A 27 2.61 -15.80 -0.19
N GLY A 28 3.76 -16.20 -0.74
CA GLY A 28 4.85 -15.30 -1.08
C GLY A 28 4.49 -14.32 -2.19
N LEU A 29 3.68 -14.74 -3.16
CA LEU A 29 3.18 -13.86 -4.23
C LEU A 29 2.21 -12.80 -3.66
N ASP A 30 1.31 -13.19 -2.76
CA ASP A 30 0.36 -12.27 -2.12
C ASP A 30 1.09 -11.22 -1.29
N ARG A 31 2.07 -11.64 -0.47
CA ARG A 31 2.91 -10.70 0.31
C ARG A 31 3.69 -9.74 -0.58
N GLY A 32 4.24 -10.23 -1.69
CA GLY A 32 4.95 -9.39 -2.67
C GLY A 32 4.04 -8.37 -3.34
N LEU A 33 2.83 -8.77 -3.74
CA LEU A 33 1.86 -7.88 -4.38
C LEU A 33 1.33 -6.81 -3.41
N ILE A 34 1.11 -7.17 -2.14
CA ILE A 34 0.73 -6.22 -1.08
C ILE A 34 1.85 -5.20 -0.85
N ALA A 35 3.12 -5.63 -0.81
CA ALA A 35 4.26 -4.72 -0.65
C ALA A 35 4.39 -3.72 -1.81
N VAL A 36 4.17 -4.16 -3.06
CA VAL A 36 4.11 -3.27 -4.23
C VAL A 36 2.94 -2.29 -4.11
N GLY A 37 1.76 -2.77 -3.69
CA GLY A 37 0.58 -1.94 -3.44
C GLY A 37 0.82 -0.85 -2.41
N MET A 38 1.51 -1.17 -1.30
CA MET A 38 1.92 -0.19 -0.28
C MET A 38 2.84 0.89 -0.87
N GLY A 39 3.86 0.48 -1.63
CA GLY A 39 4.80 1.42 -2.27
C GLY A 39 4.11 2.36 -3.26
N LEU A 40 3.18 1.83 -4.07
CA LEU A 40 2.42 2.64 -5.02
C LEU A 40 1.47 3.62 -4.35
N ALA A 41 0.78 3.20 -3.27
CA ALA A 41 -0.13 4.07 -2.54
C ALA A 41 0.59 5.30 -1.95
N VAL A 42 1.74 5.07 -1.30
CA VAL A 42 2.55 6.17 -0.73
C VAL A 42 3.21 7.00 -1.83
N GLY A 43 3.81 6.35 -2.83
CA GLY A 43 4.55 7.03 -3.89
C GLY A 43 3.68 7.96 -4.73
N LEU A 44 2.49 7.50 -5.15
CA LEU A 44 1.57 8.31 -5.93
C LEU A 44 0.94 9.45 -5.11
N ALA A 45 0.63 9.21 -3.83
CA ALA A 45 0.15 10.24 -2.93
C ALA A 45 1.22 11.34 -2.72
N ALA A 46 2.47 10.95 -2.45
CA ALA A 46 3.59 11.87 -2.30
C ALA A 46 3.85 12.69 -3.56
N LEU A 47 3.80 12.05 -4.74
CA LEU A 47 3.95 12.75 -6.01
C LEU A 47 2.84 13.79 -6.23
N GLY A 48 1.59 13.42 -5.98
CA GLY A 48 0.45 14.34 -6.09
C GLY A 48 0.56 15.55 -5.16
N THR A 49 0.91 15.31 -3.89
CA THR A 49 1.13 16.38 -2.90
C THR A 49 2.28 17.28 -3.29
N GLY A 50 3.42 16.72 -3.72
CA GLY A 50 4.57 17.51 -4.14
C GLY A 50 4.26 18.44 -5.31
N VAL A 51 3.49 17.97 -6.31
CA VAL A 51 3.06 18.81 -7.44
C VAL A 51 2.12 19.93 -6.99
N ALA A 52 1.19 19.66 -6.09
CA ALA A 52 0.31 20.69 -5.52
C ALA A 52 1.11 21.75 -4.74
N GLN A 53 2.01 21.29 -3.86
CA GLN A 53 2.83 22.17 -3.02
C GLN A 53 3.84 23.00 -3.82
N ALA A 54 4.36 22.50 -4.94
CA ALA A 54 5.24 23.29 -5.80
C ALA A 54 4.58 24.60 -6.26
N ARG A 55 3.28 24.54 -6.61
CA ARG A 55 2.51 25.72 -7.06
C ARG A 55 2.05 26.58 -5.89
N ILE A 56 1.58 25.95 -4.81
CA ILE A 56 1.13 26.66 -3.60
C ILE A 56 2.29 27.39 -2.93
N GLY A 57 3.44 26.75 -2.80
CA GLY A 57 4.64 27.33 -2.21
C GLY A 57 5.17 28.52 -3.00
N ALA A 58 5.19 28.43 -4.34
CA ALA A 58 5.58 29.55 -5.20
C ALA A 58 4.66 30.76 -5.00
N ALA A 59 3.34 30.56 -4.99
CA ALA A 59 2.37 31.63 -4.72
C ALA A 59 2.46 32.18 -3.30
N GLY A 60 2.64 31.30 -2.31
CA GLY A 60 2.75 31.66 -0.90
C GLY A 60 3.98 32.52 -0.61
N VAL A 61 5.14 32.16 -1.16
CA VAL A 61 6.37 32.98 -1.02
C VAL A 61 6.20 34.34 -1.67
N GLY A 62 5.54 34.42 -2.84
CA GLY A 62 5.20 35.70 -3.47
C GLY A 62 4.31 36.58 -2.58
N ALA A 63 3.24 36.02 -2.01
CA ALA A 63 2.34 36.74 -1.12
C ALA A 63 3.03 37.21 0.18
N ILE A 64 3.95 36.41 0.72
CA ILE A 64 4.77 36.75 1.89
C ILE A 64 5.77 37.87 1.57
N ALA A 65 6.28 37.92 0.33
CA ALA A 65 7.19 38.97 -0.12
C ALA A 65 6.47 40.32 -0.28
N GLU A 66 5.20 40.30 -0.67
CA GLU A 66 4.34 41.49 -0.77
C GLU A 66 3.90 41.99 0.62
N ASP A 67 3.37 41.11 1.46
CA ASP A 67 3.02 41.42 2.85
C ASP A 67 3.31 40.24 3.78
N ARG A 68 4.13 40.50 4.80
CA ARG A 68 4.51 39.51 5.83
C ARG A 68 3.31 38.99 6.62
N SER A 69 2.20 39.73 6.70
CA SER A 69 0.97 39.30 7.37
C SER A 69 0.38 38.02 6.74
N ASN A 70 0.69 37.76 5.46
CA ASN A 70 0.22 36.58 4.73
C ASN A 70 0.90 35.26 5.13
N PHE A 71 1.93 35.29 5.98
CA PHE A 71 2.68 34.08 6.36
C PHE A 71 1.78 32.98 6.92
N GLY A 72 0.83 33.31 7.81
CA GLY A 72 -0.09 32.33 8.39
C GLY A 72 -1.00 31.68 7.35
N THR A 73 -1.59 32.49 6.47
CA THR A 73 -2.46 32.02 5.39
C THR A 73 -1.70 31.16 4.39
N ALA A 74 -0.50 31.58 3.98
CA ALA A 74 0.37 30.81 3.08
C ALA A 74 0.73 29.44 3.68
N LEU A 75 1.01 29.38 4.98
CA LEU A 75 1.32 28.14 5.68
C LEU A 75 0.13 27.17 5.72
N ILE A 76 -1.08 27.68 5.99
CA ILE A 76 -2.30 26.86 5.97
C ILE A 76 -2.50 26.23 4.59
N PHE A 77 -2.41 27.02 3.53
CA PHE A 77 -2.57 26.49 2.17
C PHE A 77 -1.48 25.48 1.80
N LEU A 78 -0.23 25.68 2.25
CA LEU A 78 0.86 24.74 2.00
C LEU A 78 0.67 23.40 2.72
N LEU A 79 0.04 23.41 3.90
CA LEU A 79 -0.21 22.22 4.72
C LEU A 79 -1.48 21.44 4.31
N LEU A 80 -2.49 22.09 3.72
CA LEU A 80 -3.70 21.40 3.25
C LEU A 80 -3.43 20.14 2.38
N PRO A 81 -2.54 20.18 1.37
CA PRO A 81 -2.26 19.00 0.54
C PRO A 81 -1.47 17.88 1.24
N GLU A 82 -0.93 18.10 2.44
CA GLU A 82 -0.23 17.05 3.21
C GLU A 82 -1.19 15.93 3.67
N THR A 83 -2.49 16.25 3.77
CA THR A 83 -3.53 15.26 4.10
C THR A 83 -3.55 14.08 3.12
N LEU A 84 -3.18 14.31 1.86
CA LEU A 84 -3.15 13.26 0.82
C LEU A 84 -2.03 12.26 1.08
N VAL A 85 -0.84 12.71 1.49
CA VAL A 85 0.27 11.82 1.88
C VAL A 85 -0.09 11.03 3.14
N ILE A 86 -0.74 11.68 4.11
CA ILE A 86 -1.21 11.00 5.32
C ILE A 86 -2.20 9.89 4.97
N PHE A 87 -3.12 10.11 4.01
CA PHE A 87 -4.01 9.06 3.53
C PHE A 87 -3.26 7.94 2.79
N GLY A 88 -2.27 8.27 1.95
CA GLY A 88 -1.42 7.26 1.30
C GLY A 88 -0.68 6.38 2.33
N LEU A 89 -0.14 7.00 3.37
CA LEU A 89 0.53 6.29 4.47
C LEU A 89 -0.45 5.45 5.31
N LEU A 90 -1.64 5.97 5.57
CA LEU A 90 -2.71 5.24 6.25
C LEU A 90 -3.07 3.95 5.52
N ILE A 91 -3.25 4.02 4.20
CA ILE A 91 -3.53 2.83 3.38
C ILE A 91 -2.37 1.84 3.44
N ALA A 92 -1.13 2.32 3.38
CA ALA A 92 0.03 1.45 3.52
C ALA A 92 0.08 0.74 4.87
N PHE A 93 -0.27 1.41 5.97
CA PHE A 93 -0.36 0.76 7.29
C PHE A 93 -1.52 -0.23 7.41
N ILE A 94 -2.67 0.07 6.80
CA ILE A 94 -3.79 -0.88 6.74
C ILE A 94 -3.39 -2.14 5.98
N LEU A 95 -2.67 -1.99 4.86
CA LEU A 95 -2.16 -3.12 4.09
C LEU A 95 -1.07 -3.89 4.85
N ASN A 96 -0.18 -3.20 5.55
CA ASN A 96 0.85 -3.83 6.38
C ASN A 96 0.25 -4.68 7.51
N GLY A 97 -0.86 -4.24 8.11
CA GLY A 97 -1.55 -5.00 9.15
C GLY A 97 -2.23 -6.28 8.66
N ARG A 98 -2.28 -6.51 7.34
CA ARG A 98 -2.86 -7.71 6.71
C ARG A 98 -1.81 -8.72 6.24
N LEU A 99 -0.52 -8.38 6.36
CA LEU A 99 0.64 -9.27 6.11
C LEU A 99 0.91 -10.16 7.34
#